data_AF-A0A530AKA2-F1
#
_entry.id   AF-A0A530AKA2-F1
#
_cell.length_a   1.000
_cell.length_b   1.000
_cell.length_c   1.000
_cell.angle_alpha   90.00
_cell.angle_beta   90.00
_cell.angle_gamma   90.00
#
_symmetry.space_group_name_H-M   'P 1'
#
loop_
_entity.id
_entity.type
_entity.pdbx_description
1 polymer ?
#
loop_
_entity_poly.entity_id
_entity_poly.type
_entity_poly.pdbx_seq_one_letter_code
_entity_poly.pdbx_strand_id
1 'polypeptide(L)'
;LALAVTVIALTTLPLLFAHTVPTLALAVFVSGVAISPTFITAFGLIERHVPPAMLTEGVTWVTTGIGIGMALGSFAAGWMVDTFGPQNGFWVSIAAGAIALVTVLAGQSRLATDDCDVDRGEAVAPAE
;
A
#
# COMPACT_ATOMS: atom_id res chain seq x y z
N LEU A 1 5.15 -3.76 6.34
CA LEU A 1 3.96 -3.30 5.58
C LEU A 1 2.91 -2.67 6.48
N ALA A 2 2.31 -3.39 7.44
CA ALA A 2 1.37 -2.79 8.41
C ALA A 2 1.89 -1.49 9.02
N LEU A 3 3.09 -1.49 9.63
CA LEU A 3 3.73 -0.29 10.19
C LEU A 3 3.87 0.87 9.19
N ALA A 4 4.21 0.59 7.94
CA ALA A 4 4.36 1.63 6.91
C ALA A 4 3.00 2.23 6.54
N VAL A 5 1.95 1.40 6.48
CA VAL A 5 0.60 1.88 6.16
C VAL A 5 -0.04 2.58 7.36
N THR A 6 0.22 2.17 8.61
CA THR A 6 -0.17 2.94 9.79
C THR A 6 0.54 4.29 9.83
N VAL A 7 1.81 4.36 9.43
CA VAL A 7 2.53 5.64 9.32
C VAL A 7 1.90 6.52 8.24
N ILE A 8 1.56 5.99 7.08
CA ILE A 8 0.87 6.75 6.02
C ILE A 8 -0.51 7.24 6.49
N ALA A 9 -1.28 6.39 7.18
CA ALA A 9 -2.59 6.73 7.76
C ALA A 9 -2.47 7.79 8.88
N LEU A 10 -1.43 7.72 9.72
CA LEU A 10 -1.16 8.75 10.74
C LEU A 10 -0.68 10.07 10.11
N THR A 11 0.04 10.02 8.99
CA THR A 11 0.59 11.21 8.32
C THR A 11 -0.48 11.95 7.50
N THR A 12 -1.59 11.30 7.18
CA THR A 12 -2.74 11.91 6.48
C THR A 12 -3.68 12.68 7.42
N LEU A 13 -3.62 12.45 8.72
CA LEU A 13 -4.41 13.16 9.75
C LEU A 13 -4.01 14.65 9.91
N PRO A 14 -2.72 15.02 9.94
CA PRO A 14 -2.27 16.42 9.97
C PRO A 14 -2.52 17.19 8.67
N LEU A 15 -2.67 16.50 7.53
CA LEU A 15 -2.93 17.11 6.23
C LEU A 15 -4.28 17.85 6.18
N LEU A 16 -5.26 17.41 6.98
CA LEU A 16 -6.54 18.12 7.15
C LEU A 16 -6.39 19.50 7.82
N PHE A 17 -5.27 19.75 8.51
CA PHE A 17 -4.99 21.00 9.23
C PHE A 17 -3.96 21.89 8.53
N ALA A 18 -3.32 21.44 7.45
CA ALA A 18 -2.24 22.17 6.78
C ALA A 18 -2.78 23.33 5.92
N HIS A 19 -2.93 24.50 6.52
CA HIS A 19 -3.40 25.73 5.85
C HIS A 19 -2.27 26.47 5.09
N THR A 20 -1.06 25.90 5.00
CA THR A 20 0.14 26.57 4.47
C THR A 20 1.00 25.67 3.56
N VAL A 21 1.58 26.25 2.51
CA VAL A 21 2.44 25.56 1.51
C VAL A 21 3.62 24.78 2.13
N PRO A 22 4.35 25.28 3.15
CA PRO A 22 5.46 24.55 3.75
C PRO A 22 5.04 23.27 4.47
N THR A 23 3.89 23.28 5.13
CA THR A 23 3.35 22.09 5.83
C THR A 23 2.96 20.99 4.86
N LEU A 24 2.41 21.35 3.69
CA LEU A 24 2.14 20.40 2.60
C LEU A 24 3.44 19.79 2.06
N ALA A 25 4.46 20.62 1.83
CA ALA A 25 5.76 20.14 1.35
C ALA A 25 6.41 19.16 2.33
N LEU A 26 6.36 19.44 3.64
CA LEU A 26 6.88 18.53 4.66
C LEU A 26 6.10 17.21 4.71
N ALA A 27 4.77 17.26 4.63
CA ALA A 27 3.94 16.05 4.62
C ALA A 27 4.23 15.17 3.39
N VAL A 28 4.36 15.77 2.20
CA VAL A 28 4.75 15.06 0.97
C VAL A 28 6.17 14.48 1.09
N PHE A 29 7.09 15.23 1.70
CA PHE A 29 8.46 14.75 1.93
C PHE A 29 8.47 13.50 2.83
N VAL A 30 7.77 13.53 3.96
CA VAL A 30 7.67 12.39 4.88
C VAL A 30 7.00 11.20 4.19
N SER A 31 5.96 11.44 3.39
CA SER A 31 5.32 10.41 2.56
C SER A 31 6.33 9.76 1.60
N GLY A 32 7.15 10.57 0.91
CA GLY A 32 8.23 10.09 0.04
C GLY A 32 9.21 9.14 0.74
N VAL A 33 9.62 9.47 1.97
CA VAL A 33 10.51 8.62 2.78
C VAL A 33 9.86 7.27 3.10
N ALA A 34 8.56 7.22 3.37
CA ALA A 34 7.84 5.98 3.66
C ALA A 34 7.57 5.13 2.40
N ILE A 35 7.48 5.74 1.22
CA ILE A 35 7.26 5.05 -0.05
C ILE A 35 8.44 4.12 -0.39
N SER A 36 9.67 4.54 -0.12
CA SER A 36 10.88 3.77 -0.44
C SER A 36 10.95 2.37 0.22
N PRO A 37 10.85 2.22 1.56
CA PRO A 37 10.83 0.91 2.21
C PRO A 37 9.58 0.09 1.86
N THR A 38 8.48 0.75 1.48
CA THR A 38 7.26 0.07 1.01
C THR A 38 7.52 -0.65 -0.30
N PHE A 39 8.13 0.03 -1.28
CA PHE A 39 8.50 -0.58 -2.55
C PHE A 39 9.52 -1.70 -2.38
N ILE A 40 10.56 -1.49 -1.55
CA ILE A 40 11.57 -2.52 -1.28
C ILE A 40 10.91 -3.79 -0.71
N THR A 41 10.02 -3.63 0.27
CA THR A 41 9.31 -4.76 0.87
C THR A 41 8.37 -5.45 -0.12
N ALA A 42 7.66 -4.67 -0.94
CA ALA A 42 6.71 -5.20 -1.92
C ALA A 42 7.42 -6.04 -3.00
N PHE A 43 8.50 -5.52 -3.59
CA PHE A 43 9.26 -6.26 -4.58
C PHE A 43 9.97 -7.48 -3.97
N GLY A 44 10.50 -7.36 -2.75
CA GLY A 44 11.05 -8.53 -2.04
C GLY A 44 10.03 -9.63 -1.74
N LEU A 45 8.76 -9.26 -1.53
CA LEU A 45 7.66 -10.23 -1.38
C LEU A 45 7.36 -10.96 -2.69
N ILE A 46 7.32 -10.23 -3.81
CA ILE A 46 7.11 -10.80 -5.16
C ILE A 46 8.23 -11.79 -5.49
N GLU A 47 9.49 -11.40 -5.26
CA GLU A 47 10.64 -12.27 -5.52
C GLU A 47 10.63 -13.55 -4.69
N ARG A 48 10.08 -13.50 -3.48
CA ARG A 48 9.99 -14.66 -2.58
C ARG A 48 8.83 -15.61 -2.88
N HIS A 49 7.70 -15.08 -3.36
CA HIS A 49 6.46 -15.85 -3.52
C HIS A 49 6.17 -16.26 -4.97
N VAL A 50 6.73 -15.55 -5.96
CA VAL A 50 6.53 -15.89 -7.36
C VAL A 50 7.62 -16.86 -7.81
N PRO A 51 7.26 -18.00 -8.42
CA PRO A 51 8.23 -18.93 -8.97
C PRO A 51 9.19 -18.23 -9.94
N PRO A 52 10.50 -18.59 -9.97
CA PRO A 52 11.50 -17.90 -10.78
C PRO A 52 11.13 -17.79 -12.27
N ALA A 53 10.42 -18.80 -12.79
CA ALA A 53 9.95 -18.85 -14.17
C ALA A 53 8.90 -17.78 -14.53
N MET A 54 8.21 -17.20 -13.54
CA MET A 54 7.09 -16.25 -13.72
C MET A 54 7.35 -14.87 -13.08
N LEU A 55 8.57 -14.61 -12.60
CA LEU A 55 8.91 -13.34 -11.93
C LEU A 55 8.63 -12.11 -12.80
N THR A 56 8.96 -12.19 -14.08
CA THR A 56 8.75 -11.09 -15.04
C THR A 56 7.26 -10.77 -15.18
N GLU A 57 6.41 -11.80 -15.18
CA GLU A 57 4.96 -11.63 -15.25
C GLU A 57 4.42 -11.04 -13.95
N GLY A 58 4.89 -11.51 -12.79
CA GLY A 58 4.55 -10.95 -11.49
C GLY A 58 4.88 -9.45 -11.38
N VAL A 59 6.10 -9.05 -11.77
CA VAL A 59 6.53 -7.64 -11.78
C VAL A 59 5.68 -6.80 -12.76
N THR A 60 5.33 -7.36 -13.91
CA THR A 60 4.48 -6.69 -14.91
C THR A 60 3.07 -6.44 -14.37
N TRP A 61 2.47 -7.42 -13.71
CA TRP A 61 1.15 -7.25 -13.08
C TRP A 61 1.16 -6.18 -11.97
N VAL A 62 2.20 -6.18 -11.13
CA VAL A 62 2.32 -5.18 -10.05
C VAL A 62 2.50 -3.77 -10.60
N THR A 63 3.38 -3.57 -11.58
CA THR A 63 3.60 -2.26 -12.20
C THR A 63 2.36 -1.75 -12.94
N THR A 64 1.63 -2.63 -13.62
CA THR A 64 0.33 -2.30 -14.25
C THR A 64 -0.70 -1.89 -13.20
N GLY A 65 -0.81 -2.63 -12.10
CA GLY A 65 -1.72 -2.31 -11.00
C GLY A 65 -1.44 -0.93 -10.37
N ILE A 66 -0.15 -0.59 -10.19
CA ILE A 66 0.26 0.74 -9.72
C ILE A 66 -0.22 1.83 -10.67
N GLY A 67 -0.06 1.63 -11.99
CA GLY A 67 -0.56 2.55 -13.01
C GLY A 67 -2.06 2.77 -12.93
N ILE A 68 -2.83 1.69 -12.81
CA ILE A 68 -4.30 1.74 -12.67
C ILE A 68 -4.69 2.52 -11.40
N GLY A 69 -4.03 2.24 -10.28
CA GLY A 69 -4.27 2.93 -9.01
C GLY A 69 -4.01 4.44 -9.11
N MET A 70 -2.91 4.84 -9.74
CA MET A 70 -2.60 6.26 -9.97
C MET A 70 -3.65 6.95 -10.84
N ALA A 71 -4.13 6.29 -11.90
CA ALA A 71 -5.17 6.84 -12.78
C ALA A 71 -6.50 7.03 -12.04
N LEU A 72 -6.96 6.02 -11.31
CA LEU A 72 -8.19 6.09 -10.51
C LEU A 72 -8.09 7.14 -9.40
N GLY A 73 -6.93 7.21 -8.71
CA GLY A 73 -6.68 8.20 -7.67
C GLY A 73 -6.70 9.63 -8.21
N SER A 74 -6.05 9.87 -9.35
CA SER A 74 -6.04 11.18 -10.01
C SER A 74 -7.45 11.59 -10.45
N PHE A 75 -8.22 10.67 -11.05
CA PHE A 75 -9.59 10.91 -11.44
C PHE A 75 -10.49 11.27 -10.24
N ALA A 76 -10.46 10.46 -9.19
CA ALA A 76 -11.27 10.69 -8.00
C ALA A 76 -10.89 11.98 -7.27
N ALA A 77 -9.59 12.28 -7.16
CA ALA A 77 -9.10 13.51 -6.54
C ALA A 77 -9.52 14.74 -7.35
N GLY A 78 -9.36 14.72 -8.68
CA GLY A 78 -9.79 15.80 -9.57
C GLY A 78 -11.30 16.04 -9.47
N TRP A 79 -12.10 14.98 -9.58
CA TRP A 79 -13.56 15.07 -9.47
C TRP A 79 -14.02 15.66 -8.13
N MET A 80 -13.37 15.28 -7.03
CA MET A 80 -13.68 15.80 -5.69
C MET A 80 -13.31 17.28 -5.54
N VAL A 81 -12.16 17.69 -6.09
CA VAL A 81 -11.72 19.09 -6.06
C VAL A 81 -12.65 19.97 -6.90
N ASP A 82 -13.08 19.50 -8.07
CA ASP A 82 -13.96 20.23 -8.98
C ASP A 82 -15.37 20.44 -8.39
N THR A 83 -15.87 19.48 -7.60
CA THR A 83 -17.25 19.51 -7.07
C THR A 83 -17.36 20.10 -5.66
N PHE A 84 -16.39 19.84 -4.78
CA PHE A 84 -16.47 20.20 -3.36
C PHE A 84 -15.35 21.14 -2.91
N GLY A 85 -14.51 21.60 -3.83
CA GLY A 85 -13.40 22.51 -3.58
C GLY A 85 -12.12 21.83 -3.08
N PRO A 86 -10.99 22.57 -3.05
CA PRO A 86 -9.65 22.00 -2.87
C PRO A 86 -9.44 21.25 -1.54
N GLN A 87 -10.08 21.71 -0.46
CA GLN A 87 -9.95 21.09 0.87
C GLN A 87 -10.57 19.70 0.94
N ASN A 88 -11.60 19.42 0.13
CA ASN A 88 -12.26 18.12 0.15
C ASN A 88 -11.53 17.05 -0.67
N GLY A 89 -10.57 17.44 -1.52
CA GLY A 89 -9.69 16.50 -2.22
C GLY A 89 -8.86 15.61 -1.28
N PHE A 90 -8.57 16.08 -0.06
CA PHE A 90 -7.83 15.28 0.93
C PHE A 90 -8.59 14.08 1.47
N TRP A 91 -9.93 14.10 1.44
CA TRP A 91 -10.74 12.93 1.82
C TRP A 91 -10.52 11.74 0.90
N VAL A 92 -10.22 11.98 -0.38
CA VAL A 92 -9.88 10.93 -1.34
C VAL A 92 -8.59 10.23 -0.93
N SER A 93 -7.60 10.99 -0.44
CA SER A 93 -6.34 10.42 0.06
C SER A 93 -6.53 9.60 1.33
N ILE A 94 -7.40 10.04 2.25
CA ILE A 94 -7.74 9.29 3.47
C ILE A 94 -8.46 7.98 3.12
N ALA A 95 -9.46 8.03 2.25
CA ALA A 95 -10.19 6.85 1.80
C ALA A 95 -9.26 5.84 1.10
N ALA A 96 -8.38 6.32 0.22
CA ALA A 96 -7.38 5.48 -0.43
C ALA A 96 -6.40 4.84 0.56
N GLY A 97 -5.93 5.61 1.56
CA GLY A 97 -5.07 5.09 2.64
C GLY A 97 -5.75 4.03 3.49
N ALA A 98 -7.03 4.22 3.82
CA ALA A 98 -7.82 3.23 4.56
C ALA A 98 -8.02 1.93 3.76
N ILE A 99 -8.35 2.04 2.48
CA ILE A 99 -8.48 0.88 1.58
C ILE A 99 -7.14 0.13 1.49
N ALA A 100 -6.03 0.84 1.32
CA ALA A 100 -4.70 0.24 1.28
C ALA A 100 -4.37 -0.52 2.58
N LEU A 101 -4.71 0.05 3.74
CA LEU A 101 -4.51 -0.59 5.04
C LEU A 101 -5.31 -1.89 5.14
N VAL A 102 -6.59 -1.86 4.77
CA VAL A 102 -7.45 -3.05 4.78
C VAL A 102 -6.90 -4.14 3.85
N THR A 103 -6.49 -3.77 2.63
CA THR A 103 -5.91 -4.72 1.66
C THR A 103 -4.63 -5.35 2.19
N VAL A 104 -3.75 -4.56 2.83
CA VAL A 104 -2.51 -5.07 3.43
C VAL A 104 -2.81 -6.00 4.61
N LEU A 105 -3.73 -5.64 5.50
CA LEU A 105 -4.11 -6.49 6.63
C LEU A 105 -4.74 -7.81 6.16
N ALA A 106 -5.62 -7.75 5.15
CA ALA A 106 -6.20 -8.94 4.54
C ALA A 106 -5.12 -9.81 3.90
N GLY A 107 -4.18 -9.22 3.15
CA GLY A 107 -3.06 -9.94 2.54
C GLY A 107 -2.14 -10.59 3.58
N GLN A 108 -1.82 -9.88 4.66
CA GLN A 108 -1.01 -10.44 5.75
C GLN A 108 -1.72 -11.58 6.47
N SER A 109 -3.04 -11.49 6.68
CA SER A 109 -3.79 -12.59 7.31
C SER A 109 -3.81 -13.86 6.45
N ARG A 110 -3.84 -13.71 5.11
CA ARG A 110 -3.80 -14.85 4.18
C ARG A 110 -2.42 -15.49 4.13
N LEU A 111 -1.37 -14.67 3.97
CA LEU A 111 0.02 -15.16 3.91
C LEU A 111 0.46 -15.80 5.23
N ALA A 112 0.06 -15.25 6.37
CA ALA A 112 0.34 -15.84 7.69
C ALA A 112 -0.44 -17.14 7.94
N THR A 113 -1.58 -17.34 7.27
CA THR A 113 -2.34 -18.60 7.36
C THR A 113 -1.65 -19.71 6.56
N ASP A 114 -1.13 -19.39 5.36
CA ASP A 114 -0.37 -20.36 4.55
C ASP A 114 0.92 -20.84 5.28
N ASP A 115 1.68 -19.94 5.90
CA ASP A 115 2.86 -20.31 6.70
C ASP A 115 2.51 -21.27 7.86
N CYS A 116 1.35 -21.06 8.52
CA CYS A 116 0.91 -21.90 9.63
C CYS A 116 0.38 -23.27 9.18
N ASP A 117 -0.10 -23.38 7.94
CA ASP A 117 -0.57 -24.64 7.34
C ASP A 117 0.61 -25.47 6.77
N VAL A 118 1.61 -24.81 6.18
CA VAL A 118 2.87 -25.45 5.72
C VAL A 118 3.65 -26.03 6.90
N ASP A 119 3.87 -25.24 7.97
CA ASP A 119 4.57 -25.71 9.19
C ASP A 119 3.82 -26.89 9.85
N ARG A 120 2.48 -26.87 9.82
CA ARG A 120 1.65 -27.99 10.30
C ARG A 120 1.74 -29.21 9.39
N GLY A 121 1.85 -29.03 8.07
CA GLY A 121 2.04 -30.11 7.09
C GLY A 121 3.40 -30.80 7.23
N GLU A 122 4.47 -30.03 7.45
CA GLU A 122 5.83 -30.55 7.72
C GLU A 122 5.92 -31.24 9.09
N ALA A 123 5.25 -30.71 10.12
CA ALA A 123 5.20 -31.34 11.45
C ALA A 123 4.40 -32.66 11.49
N VAL A 124 3.50 -32.87 10.52
CA VAL A 124 2.68 -34.10 10.38
C VAL A 124 3.34 -35.10 9.42
N ALA A 125 4.33 -34.70 8.62
CA ALA A 125 5.10 -35.63 7.80
C ALA A 125 5.89 -36.58 8.73
N PRO A 126 5.66 -37.90 8.67
CA PRO A 126 6.40 -38.84 9.48
C PRO A 126 7.88 -38.78 9.08
N ALA A 127 8.77 -38.69 10.06
CA ALA A 127 10.19 -38.88 9.87
C ALA A 127 10.42 -40.32 9.39
N GLU A 128 10.47 -40.50 8.07
CA GLU A 128 10.92 -41.74 7.43
C GLU A 128 12.45 -41.84 7.41
#